data_AF-A0A7W3TQN7-F1
#
_entry.id   AF-A0A7W3TQN7-F1
#
_cell.length_a   1.000
_cell.length_b   1.000
_cell.length_c   1.000
_cell.angle_alpha   90.00
_cell.angle_beta   90.00
_cell.angle_gamma   90.00
#
_symmetry.space_group_name_H-M   'P 1'
#
loop_
_entity.id
_entity.type
_entity.pdbx_description
1 polymer ?
#
loop_
_entity_poly.entity_id
_entity_poly.type
_entity_poly.pdbx_seq_one_letter_code
_entity_poly.pdbx_strand_id
1 'polypeptide(L)' 'NNVHLIRLCINGSRHHNEDGTIVGKNHLHIYKYHDSHIEDYAYDLNHLPFDNSDELDAAVEKFINYANIKGKEE' A
#
# COMPACT_ATOMS: atom_id res chain seq x y z
N ASN A 1 -17.38 -5.88 -11.30
CA ASN A 1 -16.60 -6.87 -10.52
C ASN A 1 -15.34 -6.12 -10.10
N ASN A 2 -15.28 -5.63 -8.85
CA ASN A 2 -14.23 -4.67 -8.46
C ASN A 2 -13.00 -5.46 -8.02
N VAL A 3 -12.03 -5.61 -8.92
CA VAL A 3 -10.73 -6.18 -8.58
C VAL A 3 -9.93 -5.08 -7.89
N HIS A 4 -9.53 -5.32 -6.65
CA HIS A 4 -8.60 -4.47 -5.93
C HIS A 4 -7.27 -5.20 -5.86
N LEU A 5 -6.22 -4.63 -6.48
CA LEU A 5 -4.86 -5.15 -6.38
C LEU A 5 -4.08 -4.25 -5.42
N ILE A 6 -3.41 -4.88 -4.46
CA ILE A 6 -2.53 -4.18 -3.52
C ILE A 6 -1.11 -4.66 -3.79
N ARG A 7 -0.17 -3.72 -3.98
CA ARG A 7 1.25 -4.02 -4.18
C ARG A 7 2.07 -3.28 -3.15
N LEU A 8 2.79 -4.03 -2.32
CA LEU A 8 3.79 -3.48 -1.40
C LEU A 8 5.12 -3.28 -2.14
N CYS A 9 5.64 -2.07 -2.14
CA CYS A 9 6.96 -1.73 -2.65
C CYS A 9 7.89 -1.41 -1.47
N ILE A 10 8.96 -2.19 -1.31
CA ILE A 10 10.01 -1.96 -0.31
C ILE A 10 11.29 -1.56 -1.05
N ASN A 11 11.91 -0.46 -0.60
CA ASN A 11 13.12 0.14 -1.19
C ASN A 11 13.03 0.41 -2.72
N GLY A 12 11.84 0.78 -3.20
CA GLY A 12 11.58 1.12 -4.59
C GLY A 12 11.96 2.56 -4.97
N SER A 13 11.59 2.97 -6.19
CA SER A 13 11.67 4.37 -6.62
C SER A 13 10.61 5.22 -5.91
N ARG A 14 10.86 6.52 -5.73
CA ARG A 14 9.82 7.45 -5.27
C ARG A 14 8.65 7.46 -6.25
N HIS A 15 7.43 7.58 -5.73
CA HIS A 15 6.23 7.66 -6.55
C HIS A 15 5.62 9.07 -6.50
N HIS A 16 4.98 9.49 -7.59
CA HIS A 16 4.27 10.75 -7.69
C HIS A 16 2.81 10.45 -7.98
N ASN A 17 1.93 10.72 -7.03
CA ASN A 17 0.50 10.60 -7.25
C ASN A 17 0.00 11.76 -8.12
N GLU A 18 -1.14 11.56 -8.78
CA GLU A 18 -1.77 12.59 -9.63
C GLU A 18 -2.20 13.84 -8.85
N ASP A 19 -2.45 13.72 -7.55
CA ASP A 19 -2.76 14.85 -6.67
C ASP A 19 -1.53 15.67 -6.24
N GLY A 20 -0.34 15.29 -6.72
CA GLY A 20 0.92 15.96 -6.42
C GLY A 20 1.65 15.43 -5.19
N THR A 21 1.06 14.48 -4.45
CA THR A 21 1.73 13.83 -3.30
C THR A 21 2.92 13.01 -3.77
N ILE A 22 4.07 13.18 -3.12
CA ILE A 22 5.29 12.41 -3.39
C ILE A 22 5.48 11.39 -2.29
N VAL A 23 5.65 10.13 -2.69
CA VAL A 23 5.75 8.99 -1.80
C VAL A 23 7.17 8.46 -1.76
N GLY A 24 7.64 8.11 -0.56
CA GLY A 24 8.96 7.56 -0.31
C GLY A 24 9.25 6.22 -1.00
N LYS A 25 10.45 5.68 -0.75
CA LYS A 25 10.90 4.42 -1.38
C LYS A 25 10.11 3.20 -0.93
N ASN A 26 9.58 3.25 0.29
CA ASN A 26 8.63 2.26 0.76
C ASN A 26 7.22 2.81 0.63
N HIS A 27 6.38 2.13 -0.11
CA HIS A 27 5.02 2.57 -0.33
C HIS A 27 4.10 1.43 -0.73
N LEU A 28 2.82 1.62 -0.48
CA LEU A 28 1.77 0.71 -0.90
C LEU A 28 1.07 1.28 -2.13
N HIS A 29 0.99 0.52 -3.21
CA HIS A 29 0.07 0.83 -4.31
C HIS A 29 -1.27 0.16 -4.07
N ILE A 30 -2.34 0.91 -4.32
CA ILE A 30 -3.69 0.40 -4.42
C ILE A 30 -4.21 0.69 -5.81
N TYR A 31 -4.50 -0.37 -6.57
CA TYR A 31 -5.13 -0.29 -7.87
C TYR A 31 -6.61 -0.57 -7.74
N LYS A 32 -7.45 0.35 -8.19
CA LYS A 32 -8.89 0.11 -8.37
C LYS A 32 -9.19 0.07 -9.86
N TYR A 33 -9.62 -1.10 -10.32
CA TYR A 33 -10.05 -1.29 -11.69
C TYR A 33 -11.54 -0.94 -11.80
N HIS A 34 -11.82 0.16 -12.50
CA HIS A 34 -13.12 0.51 -13.04
C HIS A 34 -13.18 0.05 -14.49
N ASP A 35 -14.38 -0.22 -15.03
CA ASP A 35 -14.57 -0.88 -16.33
C ASP A 35 -13.65 -0.34 -17.46
N SER A 36 -13.37 0.97 -17.47
CA SER A 36 -12.48 1.62 -18.45
C SER A 36 -11.32 2.43 -17.85
N HIS A 37 -11.08 2.37 -16.54
CA HIS A 37 -10.09 3.21 -15.85
C HIS A 37 -9.43 2.48 -14.68
N ILE A 38 -8.15 2.76 -14.46
CA ILE A 38 -7.40 2.25 -13.31
C ILE A 38 -7.03 3.45 -12.45
N GLU A 39 -7.58 3.52 -11.25
CA GLU A 39 -7.06 4.43 -10.23
C GLU A 39 -5.84 3.75 -9.60
N ASP A 40 -4.65 4.32 -9.77
CA ASP A 40 -3.41 3.92 -9.07
C ASP A 40 -3.06 5.02 -8.07
N TYR A 41 -2.97 4.65 -6.80
CA TYR A 41 -2.55 5.57 -5.76
C TYR A 41 -1.50 4.91 -4.86
N ALA A 42 -0.39 5.61 -4.65
CA ALA A 42 0.67 5.19 -3.74
C ALA A 42 0.51 5.87 -2.37
N TYR A 43 0.71 5.10 -1.31
CA TYR A 43 0.63 5.58 0.07
C TYR A 43 1.96 5.40 0.75
N ASP A 44 2.44 6.44 1.42
CA ASP A 44 3.68 6.38 2.17
C ASP A 44 3.50 5.49 3.41
N LEU A 45 4.52 4.70 3.75
CA LEU A 45 4.50 3.82 4.92
C LEU A 45 4.99 4.51 6.19
N ASN A 46 5.32 5.81 6.16
CA ASN A 46 5.83 6.55 7.34
C ASN A 46 4.95 6.49 8.60
N HIS A 47 3.70 6.00 8.52
CA HIS A 47 2.78 5.85 9.64
C HIS A 47 2.15 4.45 9.77
N LEU A 48 2.79 3.44 9.17
CA LEU A 48 2.33 2.05 9.20
C LEU A 48 3.36 1.17 9.95
N PRO A 49 2.99 -0.02 10.45
CA PRO A 49 3.91 -0.89 11.20
C PRO A 49 5.01 -1.53 10.33
N PHE A 50 5.30 -0.96 9.16
CA PHE A 50 6.26 -1.45 8.16
C PHE A 50 7.51 -0.57 8.15
N ASP A 51 8.67 -1.20 8.13
CA ASP A 51 9.98 -0.54 8.08
C ASP A 51 10.74 -0.93 6.78
N ASN A 52 11.67 -0.10 6.31
CA ASN A 52 12.53 -0.44 5.15
C ASN A 52 13.50 -1.58 5.45
N SER A 53 13.75 -1.89 6.72
CA SER A 53 14.57 -3.01 7.16
C SER A 53 13.78 -4.31 7.30
N ASP A 54 12.46 -4.30 7.12
CA ASP A 54 11.67 -5.53 7.14
C ASP A 54 11.95 -6.40 5.91
N GLU A 55 12.24 -7.68 6.16
CA GLU A 55 12.23 -8.72 5.14
C GLU A 55 10.80 -8.90 4.58
N LEU A 56 10.69 -9.40 3.35
CA LEU A 56 9.41 -9.47 2.62
C LEU A 56 8.33 -10.25 3.40
N ASP A 57 8.70 -11.36 4.02
CA ASP A 57 7.82 -12.21 4.82
C ASP A 57 7.30 -11.48 6.07
N ALA A 58 8.18 -10.81 6.80
CA ALA A 58 7.83 -10.00 7.96
C ALA A 58 6.89 -8.83 7.57
N ALA A 59 7.16 -8.17 6.45
CA ALA A 59 6.34 -7.08 5.95
C ALA A 59 4.93 -7.56 5.54
N VAL A 60 4.84 -8.74 4.91
CA VAL A 60 3.55 -9.37 4.56
C VAL A 60 2.76 -9.79 5.81
N GLU A 61 3.41 -10.39 6.81
CA GLU A 61 2.75 -10.76 8.07
C GLU A 61 2.19 -9.53 8.80
N LYS A 62 3.01 -8.48 8.94
CA LYS A 62 2.58 -7.19 9.49
C LYS A 62 1.40 -6.62 8.70
N PHE A 63 1.34 -6.82 7.38
CA PHE A 63 0.31 -6.25 6.52
C PHE A 63 -1.02 -6.97 6.72
N ILE A 64 -0.97 -8.31 6.74
CA ILE A 64 -2.13 -9.14 7.06
C ILE A 64 -2.65 -8.77 8.45
N ASN A 65 -1.77 -8.68 9.46
CA ASN A 65 -2.16 -8.31 10.82
C ASN A 65 -2.77 -6.91 10.88
N TYR A 66 -2.15 -5.90 10.29
CA TYR A 66 -2.69 -4.53 10.25
C TYR A 66 -4.07 -4.48 9.58
N ALA A 67 -4.24 -5.17 8.45
CA ALA A 67 -5.51 -5.24 7.74
C ALA A 67 -6.59 -5.97 8.55
N ASN A 68 -6.22 -6.99 9.32
CA ASN A 68 -7.14 -7.77 10.17
C ASN A 68 -7.47 -7.08 11.52
N ILE A 69 -6.73 -6.05 11.92
CA ILE A 69 -6.95 -5.33 13.20
C ILE A 69 -8.10 -4.31 13.12
N LYS A 70 -8.64 -4.00 11.92
CA LYS A 70 -9.92 -3.26 11.80
C LYS A 70 -11.14 -4.18 11.67
N GLY A 71 -11.15 -5.28 12.40
CA GLY A 71 -12.38 -6.01 12.68
C GLY A 71 -13.29 -5.14 13.54
N LYS A 72 -14.42 -4.71 12.96
CA LYS A 72 -15.60 -4.07 13.59
C LYS A 72 -15.45 -3.73 15.09
N GLU A 73 -15.31 -2.45 15.40
CA GLU A 73 -15.88 -1.95 16.64
C GLU A 73 -17.42 -2.06 16.50
N GLU A 74 -18.04 -2.86 17.38
CA GLU A 74 -19.49 -2.86 17.61
C GLU A 74 -19.91 -1.64 18.43
#